data_AF-A0A3M1R6N8-F1
#
_entry.id   AF-A0A3M1R6N8-F1
#
_cell.length_a   1.000
_cell.length_b   1.000
_cell.length_c   1.000
_cell.angle_alpha   90.00
_cell.angle_beta   90.00
_cell.angle_gamma   90.00
#
_symmetry.space_group_name_H-M   'P 1'
#
loop_
_entity.id
_entity.type
_entity.pdbx_description
1 polymer ?
#
loop_
_entity_poly.entity_id
_entity_poly.type
_entity_poly.pdbx_seq_one_letter_code
_entity_poly.pdbx_strand_id
1 'polypeptide(L)' 'PAERNGPRGPRHRRLQTPVACAPCWGKRCPTGHFVCMEAIEPGAVVAAAEALLAAADPR' A
#
# COMPACT_ATOMS: atom_id res chain seq x y z
N PRO A 1 -8.73 -3.37 -7.26
CA PRO A 1 -8.09 -2.80 -6.05
C PRO A 1 -7.82 -3.91 -5.03
N ALA A 2 -6.94 -3.69 -4.06
CA ALA A 2 -6.49 -4.74 -3.14
C ALA A 2 -7.59 -5.34 -2.25
N GLU A 3 -8.82 -4.78 -2.20
CA GLU A 3 -9.97 -5.52 -1.67
C GLU A 3 -10.23 -6.85 -2.41
N ARG A 4 -10.04 -6.88 -3.74
CA ARG A 4 -10.35 -8.06 -4.57
C ARG A 4 -9.22 -9.10 -4.59
N ASN A 5 -7.97 -8.64 -4.63
CA ASN A 5 -6.81 -9.48 -4.90
C ASN A 5 -5.72 -9.38 -3.79
N GLY A 6 -6.04 -8.79 -2.64
CA GLY A 6 -5.10 -8.63 -1.53
C GLY A 6 -4.88 -9.90 -0.71
N PRO A 7 -3.95 -9.88 0.25
CA PRO A 7 -3.75 -10.98 1.19
C PRO A 7 -5.05 -11.35 1.92
N ARG A 8 -5.27 -12.65 2.15
CA ARG A 8 -6.42 -13.14 2.91
C ARG A 8 -6.15 -13.10 4.42
N GLY A 9 -7.20 -12.83 5.21
CA GLY A 9 -7.17 -12.84 6.68
C GLY A 9 -6.74 -11.51 7.32
N PRO A 10 -6.89 -11.32 8.64
CA PRO A 10 -6.77 -10.02 9.30
C PRO A 10 -5.34 -9.60 9.65
N ARG A 11 -4.36 -10.52 9.53
CA ARG A 11 -2.96 -10.31 9.93
C ARG A 11 -2.11 -9.64 8.85
N HIS A 12 -2.72 -8.75 8.07
CA HIS A 12 -2.03 -7.92 7.10
C HIS A 12 -2.48 -6.47 7.25
N ARG A 13 -1.65 -5.54 6.79
CA ARG A 13 -2.04 -4.14 6.66
C ARG A 13 -1.85 -3.70 5.22
N ARG A 14 -2.85 -3.02 4.67
CA ARG A 14 -2.84 -2.51 3.30
C ARG A 14 -2.48 -1.02 3.32
N LEU A 15 -1.39 -0.68 2.65
CA LEU A 15 -1.09 0.70 2.26
C LEU A 15 -1.40 0.84 0.77
N GLN A 16 -2.22 1.83 0.41
CA GLN A 16 -2.60 2.08 -0.97
C GLN A 16 -2.88 3.57 -1.15
N THR A 17 -2.28 4.17 -2.17
CA THR A 17 -2.63 5.53 -2.60
C THR A 17 -3.67 5.46 -3.73
N PRO A 18 -4.95 5.79 -3.47
CA PRO A 18 -5.93 5.91 -4.53
C PRO A 18 -5.59 7.13 -5.41
N VAL A 19 -5.52 6.93 -6.72
CA VAL A 19 -5.29 7.99 -7.71
C VAL A 19 -6.34 7.91 -8.80
N ALA A 20 -6.71 9.06 -9.39
CA ALA A 20 -7.76 9.13 -10.41
C ALA A 20 -7.43 8.33 -11.68
N CYS A 21 -6.14 8.15 -11.99
CA CYS A 21 -5.68 7.39 -13.16
C CYS A 21 -5.59 5.87 -12.93
N ALA A 22 -5.97 5.36 -11.76
CA ALA A 22 -5.95 3.92 -11.48
C ALA A 22 -7.15 3.20 -12.13
N PRO A 23 -6.99 1.95 -12.62
CA PRO A 23 -5.76 1.14 -12.63
C PRO A 23 -4.94 1.32 -13.92
N CYS A 24 -3.80 2.01 -13.88
CA CYS A 24 -2.98 2.18 -15.08
C CYS A 24 -2.01 1.02 -15.34
N TRP A 25 -1.36 0.49 -14.28
CA TRP A 25 -0.34 -0.58 -14.32
C TRP A 25 0.80 -0.41 -15.34
N GLY A 26 0.95 0.78 -15.90
CA GLY A 26 1.96 1.07 -16.92
C GLY A 26 3.34 1.28 -16.32
N LYS A 27 4.38 0.84 -17.03
CA LYS A 27 5.78 1.13 -16.69
C LYS A 27 6.18 2.60 -16.98
N ARG A 28 5.36 3.32 -17.75
CA ARG A 28 5.52 4.74 -18.07
C ARG A 28 4.24 5.48 -17.67
N CYS A 29 4.38 6.58 -16.94
CA CYS A 29 3.23 7.36 -16.50
C CYS A 29 2.78 8.31 -17.63
N PRO A 30 1.52 8.22 -18.09
CA PRO A 30 1.02 9.09 -19.17
C PRO A 30 0.88 10.56 -18.75
N THR A 31 0.77 10.82 -17.45
CA THR A 31 0.65 12.16 -16.86
C THR A 31 1.98 12.69 -16.30
N GLY A 32 3.03 11.87 -16.29
CA GLY A 32 4.38 12.24 -15.84
C GLY A 32 4.57 12.48 -14.34
N HIS A 33 3.51 12.43 -13.52
CA HIS A 33 3.61 12.80 -12.09
C HIS A 33 4.05 11.67 -11.16
N PHE A 34 3.93 10.40 -11.58
CA PHE A 34 4.35 9.21 -10.82
C PHE A 34 3.88 9.06 -9.34
N VAL A 35 2.95 9.91 -8.88
CA VAL A 35 2.33 9.90 -7.54
C VAL A 35 2.00 8.50 -6.99
N CYS A 36 1.50 7.57 -7.80
CA CYS A 36 1.18 6.22 -7.32
C CYS A 36 2.40 5.37 -6.89
N MET A 37 3.61 5.73 -7.32
CA MET A 37 4.86 5.07 -6.94
C MET A 37 5.62 5.81 -5.85
N GLU A 38 5.35 7.09 -5.65
CA GLU A 38 6.10 7.95 -4.72
C GLU A 38 5.32 8.23 -3.43
N ALA A 39 3.98 8.26 -3.46
CA ALA A 39 3.17 8.73 -2.34
C ALA A 39 3.19 7.83 -1.09
N ILE A 40 3.67 6.58 -1.17
CA ILE A 40 3.85 5.73 0.01
C ILE A 40 5.29 5.91 0.47
N GLU A 41 5.48 6.82 1.41
CA GLU A 41 6.77 7.12 1.99
C GLU A 41 7.27 6.01 2.95
N PRO A 42 8.60 5.85 3.11
CA PRO A 42 9.16 4.85 4.03
C PRO A 42 8.61 4.94 5.46
N GLY A 43 8.38 6.15 5.98
CA GLY A 43 7.84 6.35 7.33
C GLY A 43 6.43 5.75 7.50
N ALA A 44 5.59 5.81 6.47
CA ALA A 44 4.26 5.19 6.50
C ALA A 44 4.36 3.66 6.57
N VAL A 45 5.35 3.07 5.90
CA VAL A 45 5.62 1.63 5.94
C VAL A 45 6.10 1.21 7.33
N VAL A 46 7.06 1.94 7.91
CA VAL A 46 7.59 1.65 9.26
C VAL A 46 6.48 1.71 10.30
N ALA A 47 5.68 2.78 10.32
CA ALA A 47 4.57 2.91 11.26
C ALA A 47 3.53 1.78 11.13
N ALA A 48 3.19 1.39 9.90
CA ALA A 48 2.28 0.28 9.67
C ALA A 48 2.84 -1.07 10.12
N ALA A 49 4.14 -1.29 9.96
CA ALA A 49 4.83 -2.49 10.42
C ALA A 49 4.88 -2.56 11.96
N GLU A 50 5.24 -1.47 12.63
CA GLU A 50 5.23 -1.37 14.10
C GLU A 50 3.84 -1.66 14.68
N ALA A 51 2.79 -1.05 14.11
CA ALA A 51 1.41 -1.31 14.53
C ALA A 51 1.00 -2.78 14.33
N LEU A 52 1.46 -3.42 13.25
CA LEU A 52 1.18 -4.83 12.99
C LEU A 52 1.91 -5.75 13.97
N LEU A 53 3.15 -5.42 14.33
CA LEU A 53 3.96 -6.16 15.31
C LEU A 53 3.39 -5.99 16.73
N ALA A 54 2.99 -4.78 17.12
CA ALA A 54 2.37 -4.53 18.42
C ALA A 54 1.02 -5.24 18.59
N ALA A 55 0.26 -5.38 17.50
CA ALA A 55 -1.02 -6.11 17.50
C ALA A 55 -0.84 -7.64 17.34
N ALA A 56 0.37 -8.11 17.03
CA ALA A 56 0.66 -9.53 16.94
C ALA A 56 0.93 -10.06 18.35
N ASP A 57 0.16 -11.08 18.73
CA ASP A 57 0.43 -11.88 19.94
C ASP A 57 1.85 -12.46 19.84
N PRO A 58 2.73 -12.25 20.85
CA PRO A 58 4.04 -12.88 20.92
C PRO A 58 3.85 -14.38 21.19
N ARG A 59 3.54 -15.13 20.14
CA ARG A 59 3.61 -16.59 20.20
C ARG A 59 5.02 -17.07 20.49
#